data_AF-A0A955LVA5-F1
#
_entry.id   AF-A0A955LVA5-F1
#
_cell.length_a   1.000
_cell.length_b   1.000
_cell.length_c   1.000
_cell.angle_alpha   90.00
_cell.angle_beta   90.00
_cell.angle_gamma   90.00
#
_symmetry.space_group_name_H-M   'P 1'
#
loop_
_entity.id
_entity.type
_entity.pdbx_description
1 polymer ?
#
loop_
_entity_poly.entity_id
_entity_poly.type
_entity_poly.pdbx_seq_one_letter_code
_entity_poly.pdbx_strand_id
1 'polypeptide(L)'
;MKLGLNKNQTIRSLFRIYPFKKGRWRLMTFAEKCLDRKTMVLDDFFGSYIFHFDLSNRDLESSFYYFMPEAYEFDTQRYIKEFVRPGMTVFDIGAHYGLFTILLAHCAGPNGRVFSFEPEEYNFLRLKK
;
A
#
# COMPACT_ATOMS: atom_id res chain seq x y z
N MET A 1 15.35 -3.84 21.05
CA MET A 1 15.19 -2.39 21.32
C MET A 1 13.76 -2.02 20.95
N LYS A 2 12.88 -1.71 21.92
CA LYS A 2 11.48 -1.38 21.65
C LYS A 2 11.41 -0.01 20.97
N LEU A 3 11.33 0.02 19.64
CA LEU A 3 10.97 1.23 18.89
C LEU A 3 9.52 1.57 19.27
N GLY A 4 9.35 2.61 20.07
CA GLY A 4 8.03 3.19 20.30
C GLY A 4 7.49 3.65 18.94
N LEU A 5 6.24 3.27 18.63
CA LEU A 5 5.57 3.70 17.41
C LEU A 5 5.57 5.24 17.39
N ASN A 6 5.99 5.84 16.27
CA ASN A 6 5.86 7.28 16.10
C ASN A 6 4.37 7.66 15.97
N LYS A 7 4.06 8.96 16.05
CA LYS A 7 2.69 9.49 15.96
C LYS A 7 1.92 8.94 14.76
N ASN A 8 2.50 8.97 13.56
CA ASN A 8 1.86 8.47 12.34
C ASN A 8 1.61 6.96 12.41
N GLN A 9 2.60 6.18 12.87
CA GLN A 9 2.46 4.72 13.06
C GLN A 9 1.38 4.38 14.10
N THR A 10 1.29 5.16 15.18
CA THR A 10 0.25 4.99 16.21
C THR A 10 -1.13 5.23 15.63
N ILE A 11 -1.31 6.32 14.89
CA ILE A 11 -2.57 6.63 14.19
C ILE A 11 -2.88 5.48 13.21
N ARG A 12 -1.96 5.07 12.35
CA ARG A 12 -2.14 3.96 11.39
C ARG A 12 -2.61 2.67 12.07
N SER A 13 -1.96 2.28 13.17
CA SER A 13 -2.31 1.04 13.89
C SER A 13 -3.72 1.05 14.45
N LEU A 14 -4.23 2.19 14.91
CA LEU A 14 -5.63 2.32 15.36
C LEU A 14 -6.62 2.03 14.22
N PHE A 15 -6.29 2.43 12.99
CA PHE A 15 -7.13 2.11 11.84
C PHE A 15 -7.02 0.63 11.47
N ARG A 16 -5.84 -0.01 11.49
CA ARG A 16 -5.72 -1.45 11.11
C ARG A 16 -6.53 -2.42 11.98
N ILE A 17 -6.75 -2.10 13.26
CA ILE A 17 -7.40 -3.01 14.23
C ILE A 17 -8.94 -2.93 14.17
N TYR A 18 -9.52 -1.88 13.61
CA TYR A 18 -10.97 -1.68 13.61
C TYR A 18 -11.64 -2.36 12.40
N PRO A 19 -12.82 -3.00 12.50
CA PRO A 19 -13.56 -3.48 11.33
C PRO A 19 -14.17 -2.34 10.50
N PHE A 20 -14.48 -2.58 9.23
CA PHE A 20 -15.08 -1.59 8.33
C PHE A 20 -16.51 -1.26 8.79
N LYS A 21 -16.73 -0.07 9.34
CA LYS A 21 -18.05 0.46 9.68
C LYS A 21 -18.34 1.73 8.89
N LYS A 22 -19.60 1.93 8.53
CA LYS A 22 -20.11 3.19 7.94
C LYS A 22 -19.67 4.37 8.80
N GLY A 23 -19.01 5.37 8.20
CA GLY A 23 -18.51 6.55 8.91
C GLY A 23 -17.00 6.54 9.23
N ARG A 24 -16.29 5.41 9.07
CA ARG A 24 -14.84 5.35 9.23
C ARG A 24 -14.08 6.27 8.26
N TRP A 25 -14.64 6.54 7.09
CA TRP A 25 -14.11 7.55 6.16
C TRP A 25 -13.99 8.93 6.83
N ARG A 26 -14.97 9.35 7.63
CA ARG A 26 -14.91 10.64 8.37
C ARG A 26 -13.79 10.66 9.41
N LEU A 27 -13.56 9.53 10.08
CA LEU A 27 -12.46 9.38 11.03
C LEU A 27 -11.11 9.43 10.33
N MET A 28 -10.98 8.79 9.16
CA MET A 28 -9.78 8.87 8.34
C MET A 28 -9.50 10.31 7.91
N THR A 29 -10.52 11.04 7.41
CA THR A 29 -10.38 12.45 7.04
C THR A 29 -9.91 13.33 8.20
N PHE A 30 -10.32 13.02 9.44
CA PHE A 30 -9.82 13.72 10.62
C PHE A 30 -8.38 13.31 10.95
N ALA A 31 -8.09 12.01 10.97
CA ALA A 31 -6.76 11.48 11.25
C ALA A 31 -5.70 11.95 10.25
N GLU A 32 -6.07 12.12 8.99
CA GLU A 32 -5.26 12.73 7.94
C GLU A 32 -4.76 14.13 8.28
N LYS A 33 -5.52 14.91 9.07
CA LYS A 33 -5.10 16.24 9.54
C LYS A 33 -4.04 16.14 10.64
N CYS A 34 -3.95 15.00 11.30
CA CYS A 34 -3.00 14.74 12.37
C CYS A 34 -1.72 14.08 11.87
N LEU A 35 -1.64 13.65 10.61
CA LEU A 35 -0.43 13.06 10.07
C LEU A 35 0.66 14.11 9.87
N ASP A 36 1.88 13.78 10.32
CA ASP A 36 3.06 14.51 9.91
C ASP A 36 3.37 14.12 8.45
N ARG A 37 3.02 14.98 7.50
CA ARG A 37 3.06 14.67 6.07
C ARG A 37 4.49 14.76 5.52
N LYS A 38 5.13 13.61 5.42
CA LYS A 38 6.46 13.40 4.85
C LYS A 38 6.52 12.00 4.23
N THR A 39 7.58 11.72 3.51
CA THR A 39 7.90 10.36 3.11
C THR A 39 8.09 9.48 4.35
N MET A 40 7.44 8.33 4.34
CA MET A 40 7.51 7.32 5.38
C MET A 40 7.86 5.97 4.79
N VAL A 41 8.58 5.18 5.57
CA VAL A 41 8.97 3.82 5.21
C VAL A 41 8.06 2.87 5.97
N LEU A 42 7.37 1.99 5.24
CA LEU A 42 6.58 0.89 5.79
C LEU A 42 7.32 -0.40 5.50
N ASP A 43 7.87 -1.03 6.52
CA ASP A 43 8.66 -2.27 6.44
C ASP A 43 7.80 -3.55 6.59
N ASP A 44 6.50 -3.38 6.81
CA ASP A 44 5.54 -4.46 7.08
C ASP A 44 4.51 -4.63 5.96
N PHE A 45 4.80 -4.12 4.75
CA PHE A 45 3.85 -4.16 3.65
C PHE A 45 3.77 -5.58 3.07
N PHE A 46 2.62 -6.22 3.21
CA PHE A 46 2.41 -7.64 2.87
C PHE A 46 3.52 -8.58 3.41
N GLY A 47 4.00 -8.32 4.62
CA GLY A 47 4.83 -9.23 5.42
C GLY A 47 6.34 -9.22 5.14
N SER A 48 6.81 -8.73 4.00
CA SER A 48 8.24 -8.71 3.68
C SER A 48 8.71 -7.58 2.76
N TYR A 49 7.80 -6.69 2.34
CA TYR A 49 8.13 -5.61 1.42
C TYR A 49 8.27 -4.28 2.14
N ILE A 50 9.29 -3.54 1.73
CA ILE A 50 9.48 -2.15 2.14
C ILE A 50 8.77 -1.26 1.13
N PHE A 51 7.84 -0.44 1.63
CA PHE A 51 7.09 0.52 0.83
C PHE A 51 7.42 1.94 1.26
N HIS A 52 7.93 2.73 0.32
CA HIS A 52 8.19 4.16 0.52
C HIS A 52 6.93 4.95 0.21
N PHE A 53 6.19 5.29 1.27
CA PHE A 53 4.94 6.02 1.19
C PHE A 53 5.20 7.52 1.26
N ASP A 54 4.96 8.26 0.17
CA ASP A 54 5.02 9.72 0.21
C ASP A 54 3.64 10.32 0.53
N LEU A 55 3.47 10.81 1.77
CA LEU A 55 2.24 11.50 2.21
C LEU A 55 2.24 13.01 1.93
N SER A 56 3.28 13.55 1.28
CA SER A 56 3.32 14.96 0.91
C SER A 56 2.28 15.28 -0.17
N ASN A 57 2.01 14.32 -1.06
CA ASN A 57 0.86 14.37 -1.95
C ASN A 57 -0.43 14.24 -1.14
N ARG A 58 -1.31 15.22 -1.33
CA ARG A 58 -2.58 15.34 -0.58
C ARG A 58 -3.74 14.62 -1.27
N ASP A 59 -3.45 13.58 -2.03
CA ASP A 59 -4.48 12.79 -2.67
C ASP A 59 -5.09 11.78 -1.66
N LEU A 60 -6.38 11.49 -1.88
CA LEU A 60 -7.12 10.58 -1.02
C LEU A 60 -6.60 9.14 -1.15
N GLU A 61 -6.17 8.74 -2.35
CA GLU A 61 -5.65 7.40 -2.61
C GLU A 61 -4.42 7.10 -1.77
N SER A 62 -3.51 8.07 -1.67
CA SER A 62 -2.35 7.99 -0.79
C SER A 62 -2.73 7.68 0.66
N SER A 63 -3.75 8.36 1.17
CA SER A 63 -4.22 8.14 2.54
C SER A 63 -4.91 6.78 2.72
N PHE A 64 -5.69 6.34 1.73
CA PHE A 64 -6.26 4.99 1.71
C PHE A 64 -5.18 3.92 1.75
N TYR A 65 -4.12 4.04 0.96
CA TYR A 65 -3.04 3.06 0.93
C TYR A 65 -2.24 3.05 2.23
N TYR A 66 -2.07 4.22 2.85
CA TYR A 66 -1.37 4.32 4.13
C TYR A 66 -2.16 3.66 5.28
N PHE A 67 -3.45 3.99 5.39
CA PHE A 67 -4.28 3.56 6.51
C PHE A 67 -4.89 2.16 6.32
N MET A 68 -5.24 1.82 5.08
CA MET A 68 -6.12 0.69 4.76
C MET A 68 -5.77 0.06 3.40
N PRO A 69 -4.51 -0.33 3.15
CA PRO A 69 -4.11 -0.87 1.86
C PRO A 69 -4.90 -2.14 1.49
N GLU A 70 -5.27 -2.97 2.46
CA GLU A 70 -6.02 -4.21 2.21
C GLU A 70 -7.50 -3.98 1.81
N ALA A 71 -8.03 -2.78 2.05
CA ALA A 71 -9.43 -2.44 1.72
C ALA A 71 -9.58 -1.80 0.32
N TYR A 72 -8.50 -1.24 -0.23
CA TYR A 72 -8.52 -0.67 -1.57
C TYR A 72 -8.68 -1.80 -2.59
N GLU A 73 -9.73 -1.71 -3.41
CA GLU A 73 -10.06 -2.74 -4.40
C GLU A 73 -9.97 -4.17 -3.83
N PHE A 74 -10.65 -4.38 -2.70
CA PHE A 74 -10.60 -5.63 -1.95
C PHE A 74 -10.83 -6.88 -2.83
N ASP A 75 -11.82 -6.82 -3.73
CA ASP A 75 -12.14 -7.95 -4.61
C ASP A 75 -11.03 -8.21 -5.64
N THR A 76 -10.38 -7.17 -6.18
CA THR A 76 -9.20 -7.30 -7.05
C THR A 76 -8.05 -7.97 -6.29
N GLN A 77 -7.76 -7.52 -5.07
CA GLN A 77 -6.72 -8.13 -4.25
C GLN A 77 -7.03 -9.59 -3.90
N ARG A 78 -8.30 -9.88 -3.61
CA ARG A 78 -8.77 -11.24 -3.36
C ARG A 78 -8.55 -12.12 -4.59
N TYR A 79 -8.94 -11.64 -5.77
CA TYR A 79 -8.74 -12.35 -7.03
C TYR A 79 -7.25 -12.63 -7.30
N ILE A 80 -6.38 -11.64 -7.08
CA ILE A 80 -4.92 -11.82 -7.23
C ILE A 80 -4.42 -12.93 -6.30
N LYS A 81 -4.80 -12.91 -5.01
CA LYS A 81 -4.40 -13.93 -4.03
C LYS A 81 -4.94 -15.31 -4.39
N GLU A 82 -6.14 -15.37 -4.95
CA GLU A 82 -6.77 -16.62 -5.37
C GLU A 82 -6.24 -17.16 -6.69
N PHE A 83 -5.71 -16.33 -7.59
CA PHE A 83 -5.33 -16.75 -8.95
C PHE A 83 -3.82 -16.87 -9.16
N VAL A 84 -3.04 -15.92 -8.62
CA VAL A 84 -1.58 -15.91 -8.79
C VAL A 84 -0.95 -17.04 -7.99
N ARG A 85 0.01 -17.72 -8.60
CA ARG A 85 0.73 -18.85 -8.00
C ARG A 85 2.24 -18.59 -8.00
N PRO A 86 2.98 -19.20 -7.07
CA PRO A 86 4.42 -19.13 -7.05
C PRO A 86 5.04 -19.53 -8.40
N GLY A 87 6.02 -18.76 -8.88
CA GLY A 87 6.71 -18.98 -10.15
C GLY A 87 6.04 -18.36 -11.39
N MET A 88 4.84 -17.78 -11.25
CA MET A 88 4.17 -17.14 -12.39
C MET A 88 4.90 -15.86 -12.84
N THR A 89 4.80 -15.59 -14.14
CA THR A 89 5.09 -14.27 -14.70
C THR A 89 3.79 -13.50 -14.84
N VAL A 90 3.73 -12.30 -14.24
CA VAL A 90 2.53 -11.45 -14.20
C VAL A 90 2.86 -10.04 -14.65
N PHE A 91 1.86 -9.37 -15.22
CA PHE A 91 1.98 -8.01 -15.76
C PHE A 91 1.05 -7.09 -14.96
N ASP A 92 1.58 -6.01 -14.43
CA ASP A 92 0.84 -4.94 -13.74
C ASP A 92 0.75 -3.72 -14.66
N ILE A 93 -0.42 -3.47 -15.22
CA ILE A 93 -0.65 -2.41 -16.21
C ILE A 93 -1.32 -1.22 -15.53
N GLY A 94 -0.59 -0.11 -15.37
CA GLY A 94 -1.03 1.03 -14.57
C GLY A 94 -0.64 0.86 -13.11
N ALA A 95 0.65 0.66 -12.84
CA ALA A 95 1.16 0.30 -11.53
C ALA A 95 0.92 1.37 -10.45
N HIS A 96 0.69 2.62 -10.84
CA HIS A 96 0.39 3.76 -9.96
C HIS A 96 1.40 3.91 -8.82
N TYR A 97 1.00 3.71 -7.55
CA TYR A 97 1.93 3.70 -6.42
C TYR A 97 2.61 2.34 -6.16
N GLY A 98 2.30 1.29 -6.91
CA GLY A 98 2.94 -0.03 -6.81
C GLY A 98 2.30 -0.99 -5.81
N LEU A 99 1.09 -0.69 -5.32
CA LEU A 99 0.33 -1.52 -4.39
C LEU A 99 0.13 -2.94 -4.94
N PHE A 100 -0.39 -3.05 -6.17
CA PHE A 100 -0.64 -4.33 -6.81
C PHE A 100 0.65 -5.00 -7.26
N THR A 101 1.63 -4.25 -7.77
CA THR A 101 2.97 -4.77 -8.07
C THR A 101 3.54 -5.57 -6.90
N ILE A 102 3.42 -5.06 -5.68
CA ILE A 102 3.94 -5.75 -4.49
C ILE A 102 3.10 -6.96 -4.12
N LEU A 103 1.77 -6.85 -4.18
CA LEU A 103 0.90 -8.00 -3.92
C LEU A 103 1.17 -9.13 -4.92
N LEU A 104 1.31 -8.79 -6.19
CA LEU A 104 1.68 -9.70 -7.28
C LEU A 104 3.04 -10.35 -7.02
N ALA A 105 4.05 -9.56 -6.62
CA ALA A 105 5.37 -10.08 -6.29
C ALA A 105 5.33 -11.03 -5.08
N HIS A 106 4.52 -10.69 -4.07
CA HIS A 106 4.33 -11.51 -2.89
C HIS A 106 3.72 -12.87 -3.26
N CYS A 107 2.64 -12.87 -4.06
CA CYS A 107 1.96 -14.10 -4.47
C CYS A 107 2.77 -14.94 -5.48
N ALA A 108 3.49 -14.29 -6.41
CA ALA A 108 4.33 -14.97 -7.39
C ALA A 108 5.63 -15.53 -6.77
N GLY A 109 6.03 -15.03 -5.60
CA GLY A 109 7.15 -15.55 -4.82
C GLY A 109 8.52 -15.33 -5.50
N PRO A 110 9.59 -15.89 -4.90
CA PRO A 110 10.98 -15.60 -5.30
C PRO A 110 11.35 -16.10 -6.71
N ASN A 111 10.63 -17.09 -7.24
CA ASN A 111 10.84 -17.62 -8.59
C ASN A 111 9.91 -17.00 -9.63
N GLY A 112 8.98 -16.13 -9.21
CA GLY A 112 8.08 -15.41 -10.10
C GLY A 112 8.71 -14.16 -10.70
N ARG A 113 8.01 -13.55 -11.66
CA ARG A 113 8.41 -12.28 -12.28
C ARG A 113 7.21 -11.36 -12.37
N VAL A 114 7.39 -10.09 -12.03
CA VAL A 114 6.38 -9.04 -12.19
C VAL A 114 6.93 -7.97 -13.12
N PHE A 115 6.19 -7.67 -14.18
CA PHE A 115 6.47 -6.57 -15.08
C PHE A 115 5.45 -5.47 -14.88
N SER A 116 5.88 -4.32 -14.38
CA SER A 116 5.01 -3.19 -14.08
C SER A 116 5.19 -2.07 -15.09
N PHE A 117 4.07 -1.50 -15.54
CA PHE A 117 4.03 -0.41 -16.51
C PHE A 117 3.27 0.75 -15.89
N GLU A 118 3.83 1.95 -15.97
CA GLU A 118 3.19 3.17 -15.49
C GLU A 118 3.43 4.30 -16.49
N PRO A 119 2.37 4.84 -17.12
CA PRO A 119 2.51 5.89 -18.12
C PRO A 119 2.75 7.29 -17.51
N GLU A 120 2.36 7.53 -16.25
CA GLU A 120 2.55 8.82 -15.59
C GLU A 120 3.99 8.95 -15.07
N GLU A 121 4.68 10.02 -15.48
CA GLU A 121 6.12 10.18 -15.25
C GLU A 121 6.47 10.27 -13.76
N TYR A 122 5.68 10.99 -12.96
CA TYR A 122 5.95 11.15 -11.53
C TYR A 122 5.87 9.81 -10.79
N ASN A 123 4.84 9.00 -11.06
CA ASN A 123 4.69 7.67 -10.48
C ASN A 123 5.74 6.69 -11.01
N PHE A 124 6.01 6.71 -12.32
CA PHE A 124 7.06 5.90 -12.92
C PHE A 124 8.42 6.12 -12.25
N LEU A 125 8.82 7.38 -12.06
CA LEU A 125 10.09 7.73 -11.42
C LEU A 125 10.18 7.24 -9.96
N ARG A 126 9.06 7.14 -9.25
CA ARG A 126 9.00 6.61 -7.89
C ARG A 126 9.08 5.08 -7.83
N LEU A 127 8.57 4.40 -8.85
CA LEU A 127 8.59 2.95 -8.96
C LEU A 127 9.90 2.42 -9.55
N LYS A 128 10.62 3.27 -10.26
CA LYS A 128 11.89 2.93 -10.88
C LYS A 128 12.95 2.64 -9.81
N LYS A 129 13.53 1.45 -9.90
CA LYS A 129 14.70 1.04 -9.11
C LYS A 129 15.98 1.71 -9.59
#